data_AF-A0A2N9GD15-F1
#
_entry.id   AF-A0A2N9GD15-F1
#
_cell.length_a   1.000
_cell.length_b   1.000
_cell.length_c   1.000
_cell.angle_alpha   90.00
_cell.angle_beta   90.00
_cell.angle_gamma   90.00
#
_symmetry.space_group_name_H-M   'P 1'
#
loop_
_entity.id
_entity.type
_entity.pdbx_description
1 polymer ?
#
loop_
_entity_poly.entity_id
_entity_poly.type
_entity_poly.pdbx_seq_one_letter_code
_entity_poly.pdbx_strand_id
1 'polypeptide(L)'
;MYYYKCNVTNYKDALEGTLSEASIGNKMVIIAMVNKAYVEGDKPMLDLFLDAFWHGEDTRELVNHLLLVATDDTSYERCKFLRLHCYRLQMDDGMDSNGEKLYMSEDFIKMMWRRTLFLGDVLKRGYSFIFTVRFNLI
;
A
#
# COMPACT_ATOMS: atom_id res chain seq x y z
N MET A 1 33.55 -23.30 -17.34
CA MET A 1 32.11 -22.99 -17.14
C MET A 1 31.99 -22.17 -15.87
N TYR A 2 31.96 -20.85 -16.01
CA TYR A 2 31.89 -19.92 -14.88
C TYR A 2 30.44 -19.82 -14.42
N TYR A 3 30.18 -20.16 -13.15
CA TYR A 3 28.91 -19.87 -12.49
C TYR A 3 28.77 -18.35 -12.35
N TYR A 4 27.72 -17.77 -12.93
CA TYR A 4 27.26 -16.45 -12.54
C TYR A 4 26.70 -16.54 -11.10
N LYS A 5 27.55 -16.26 -10.12
CA LYS A 5 27.11 -15.81 -8.80
C LYS A 5 26.51 -14.43 -9.01
N CYS A 6 25.19 -14.34 -9.14
CA CYS A 6 24.51 -13.06 -9.09
C CYS A 6 24.67 -12.54 -7.66
N ASN A 7 25.52 -11.54 -7.49
CA ASN A 7 25.89 -10.98 -6.21
C ASN A 7 24.79 -10.00 -5.78
N VAL A 8 23.68 -10.52 -5.24
CA VAL A 8 22.57 -9.70 -4.73
C VAL A 8 22.98 -9.14 -3.37
N THR A 9 23.73 -8.04 -3.38
CA THR A 9 23.88 -7.20 -2.20
C THR A 9 23.36 -5.80 -2.53
N ASN A 10 22.34 -5.40 -1.77
CA ASN A 10 21.94 -4.02 -1.46
C ASN A 10 20.84 -3.33 -2.31
N TYR A 11 19.69 -3.98 -2.49
CA TYR A 11 18.43 -3.26 -2.25
C TYR A 11 18.36 -3.09 -0.73
N LYS A 12 18.57 -1.87 -0.20
CA LYS A 12 17.85 -1.55 1.03
C LYS A 12 16.39 -1.89 0.74
N ASP A 13 15.82 -2.76 1.57
CA ASP A 13 14.45 -3.23 1.41
C ASP A 13 13.53 -2.06 1.05
N ALA A 14 12.96 -2.06 -0.16
CA ALA A 14 12.22 -0.92 -0.68
C ALA A 14 11.04 -0.55 0.25
N LEU A 15 10.48 -1.55 0.94
CA LEU A 15 9.48 -1.34 1.97
C LEU A 15 10.06 -0.59 3.17
N GLU A 16 11.25 -0.99 3.66
CA GLU A 16 11.92 -0.29 4.77
C GLU A 16 12.23 1.17 4.44
N GLY A 17 12.71 1.45 3.23
CA GLY A 17 12.95 2.83 2.78
C GLY A 17 11.67 3.66 2.81
N THR A 18 10.59 3.12 2.24
CA THR A 18 9.30 3.83 2.18
C THR A 18 8.67 3.99 3.56
N LEU A 19 8.76 2.98 4.44
CA LEU A 19 8.28 3.06 5.82
C LEU A 19 9.07 4.09 6.63
N SER A 20 10.39 4.14 6.47
CA SER A 20 11.24 5.13 7.14
C SER A 20 10.87 6.54 6.71
N GLU A 21 10.62 6.78 5.43
CA GLU A 21 10.23 8.08 4.89
C GLU A 21 8.84 8.51 5.38
N ALA A 22 7.88 7.58 5.45
CA ALA A 22 6.51 7.87 5.88
C ALA A 22 6.34 7.92 7.42
N SER A 23 7.37 7.60 8.20
CA SER A 23 7.20 7.43 9.65
C SER A 23 7.18 8.73 10.46
N ILE A 24 6.37 8.73 11.52
CA ILE A 24 6.26 9.75 12.56
C ILE A 24 6.99 9.23 13.80
N GLY A 25 7.91 10.04 14.34
CA GLY A 25 8.53 9.83 15.65
C GLY A 25 8.98 8.37 15.88
N ASN A 26 8.31 7.67 16.80
CA ASN A 26 8.58 6.28 17.18
C ASN A 26 8.12 5.24 16.12
N LYS A 27 8.51 5.41 14.85
CA LYS A 27 8.19 4.48 13.75
C LYS A 27 6.68 4.24 13.54
N MET A 28 5.86 5.27 13.70
CA MET A 28 4.43 5.18 13.45
C MET A 28 4.09 5.59 12.01
N VAL A 29 3.31 4.81 11.27
CA VAL A 29 2.94 5.11 9.86
C VAL A 29 1.43 5.03 9.69
N ILE A 30 0.84 5.90 8.87
CA ILE A 30 -0.56 5.78 8.45
C ILE A 30 -0.59 5.00 7.13
N ILE A 31 -1.32 3.90 7.07
CA ILE A 31 -1.36 3.02 5.91
C ILE A 31 -2.77 3.02 5.31
N ALA A 32 -2.86 3.29 4.00
CA ALA A 32 -4.07 3.11 3.23
C ALA A 32 -3.81 2.20 2.03
N MET A 33 -4.63 1.15 1.87
CA MET A 33 -4.57 0.26 0.72
C MET A 33 -5.49 0.75 -0.39
N VAL A 34 -4.95 0.90 -1.59
CA VAL A 34 -5.66 1.46 -2.74
C VAL A 34 -5.57 0.54 -3.95
N ASN A 35 -6.63 0.56 -4.76
CA ASN A 35 -6.69 -0.13 -6.04
C ASN A 35 -7.19 0.82 -7.14
N LYS A 36 -7.25 0.36 -8.39
CA LYS A 36 -7.74 1.09 -9.56
C LYS A 36 -9.07 1.79 -9.31
N ALA A 37 -10.05 1.08 -8.75
CA ALA A 37 -11.37 1.62 -8.43
C ALA A 37 -11.36 2.71 -7.33
N TYR A 38 -10.27 2.81 -6.55
CA TYR A 38 -10.08 3.86 -5.55
C TYR A 38 -9.56 5.17 -6.17
N VAL A 39 -8.87 5.08 -7.31
CA VAL A 39 -8.14 6.20 -7.93
C VAL A 39 -8.74 6.71 -9.25
N GLU A 40 -9.71 5.99 -9.82
CA GLU A 40 -10.38 6.36 -11.06
C GLU A 40 -11.79 6.95 -10.82
N GLY A 41 -12.35 7.53 -11.89
CA GLY A 41 -13.68 8.15 -11.93
C GLY A 41 -13.62 9.68 -11.89
N ASP A 42 -14.78 10.33 -12.06
CA ASP A 42 -14.89 11.80 -12.06
C ASP A 42 -14.57 12.41 -10.69
N LYS A 43 -14.84 11.66 -9.61
CA LYS A 43 -14.49 12.01 -8.23
C LYS A 43 -13.90 10.77 -7.54
N PRO A 44 -12.61 10.49 -7.75
CA PRO A 44 -11.94 9.35 -7.14
C PRO A 44 -12.07 9.37 -5.62
N MET A 45 -12.22 8.20 -5.00
CA MET A 45 -12.27 8.13 -3.53
C MET A 45 -10.95 8.57 -2.90
N LEU A 46 -9.82 8.37 -3.60
CA LEU A 46 -8.53 8.88 -3.16
C LEU A 46 -8.53 10.40 -2.99
N ASP A 47 -9.11 11.14 -3.92
CA ASP A 47 -9.11 12.60 -3.88
C ASP A 47 -9.94 13.09 -2.67
N LEU A 48 -11.10 12.47 -2.44
CA LEU A 48 -11.92 12.74 -1.24
C LEU A 48 -11.21 12.38 0.07
N PHE A 49 -10.47 11.27 0.08
CA PHE A 49 -9.69 10.84 1.24
C PHE A 49 -8.57 11.83 1.56
N LEU A 50 -7.86 12.33 0.54
CA LEU A 50 -6.82 13.34 0.71
C LEU A 50 -7.39 14.70 1.12
N ASP A 51 -8.53 15.10 0.55
CA ASP A 51 -9.25 16.33 0.92
C ASP A 51 -9.68 16.30 2.39
N ALA A 52 -9.97 15.12 2.97
CA ALA A 52 -10.31 14.99 4.38
C ALA A 52 -9.15 15.37 5.31
N PHE A 53 -7.90 15.14 4.92
CA PHE A 53 -6.73 15.64 5.66
C PHE A 53 -6.61 17.17 5.55
N TRP A 54 -7.00 17.74 4.41
CA TRP A 54 -6.93 19.19 4.21
C TRP A 54 -7.95 19.96 5.04
N HIS A 55 -9.16 19.40 5.17
CA HIS A 55 -10.28 20.05 5.86
C HIS A 55 -10.41 19.64 7.33
N GLY A 56 -9.69 18.61 7.78
CA GLY A 56 -9.71 18.19 9.18
C GLY A 56 -8.93 19.14 10.10
N GLU A 57 -9.32 19.19 11.37
CA GLU A 57 -8.63 19.95 12.40
C GLU A 57 -7.31 19.26 12.77
N ASP A 58 -6.19 19.95 12.56
CA ASP A 58 -4.83 19.46 12.81
C ASP A 58 -4.42 18.17 12.09
N THR A 59 -5.10 17.81 10.98
CA THR A 59 -4.78 16.59 10.22
C THR A 59 -3.94 16.83 8.97
N ARG A 60 -3.77 18.07 8.53
CA ARG A 60 -3.10 18.40 7.26
C ARG A 60 -1.70 17.80 7.13
N GLU A 61 -0.90 17.87 8.20
CA GLU A 61 0.47 17.35 8.19
C GLU A 61 0.54 15.82 8.18
N LEU A 62 -0.54 15.12 8.55
CA LEU A 62 -0.58 13.66 8.56
C LEU A 62 -0.46 13.05 7.16
N VAL A 63 -0.76 13.83 6.10
CA VAL A 63 -0.58 13.38 4.72
C VAL A 63 0.89 13.08 4.39
N ASN A 64 1.84 13.75 5.07
CA ASN A 64 3.28 13.49 4.93
C ASN A 64 3.71 12.15 5.55
N HIS A 65 2.80 11.51 6.28
CA HIS A 65 3.04 10.25 6.97
C HIS A 65 2.13 9.12 6.47
N LEU A 66 1.46 9.38 5.35
CA LEU A 66 0.59 8.45 4.66
C LEU A 66 1.38 7.60 3.68
N LEU A 67 1.39 6.30 3.92
CA LEU A 67 1.84 5.26 3.00
C LEU A 67 0.64 4.70 2.23
N LEU A 68 0.57 4.99 0.93
CA LEU A 68 -0.37 4.35 0.03
C LEU A 68 0.22 3.02 -0.48
N VAL A 69 -0.48 1.94 -0.15
CA VAL A 69 -0.15 0.58 -0.58
C VAL A 69 -1.03 0.23 -1.78
N ALA A 70 -0.44 0.30 -2.97
CA ALA A 70 -1.12 0.09 -4.24
C ALA A 70 -1.13 -1.39 -4.64
N THR A 71 -2.30 -1.92 -4.99
CA THR A 71 -2.47 -3.32 -5.40
C THR A 71 -2.39 -3.55 -6.92
N ASP A 72 -2.32 -2.47 -7.70
CA ASP A 72 -2.26 -2.51 -9.16
C ASP A 72 -1.43 -1.32 -9.69
N ASP A 73 -1.06 -1.37 -10.97
CA ASP A 73 -0.25 -0.35 -11.63
C ASP A 73 -0.94 1.02 -11.66
N THR A 74 -2.26 1.07 -11.88
CA THR A 74 -2.99 2.33 -12.04
C THR A 74 -2.95 3.12 -10.74
N SER A 75 -3.23 2.45 -9.61
CA SER A 75 -3.17 3.06 -8.28
C SER A 75 -1.74 3.42 -7.86
N TYR A 76 -0.74 2.64 -8.26
CA TYR A 76 0.65 2.94 -7.98
C TYR A 76 1.14 4.17 -8.75
N GLU A 77 0.83 4.28 -10.04
CA GLU A 77 1.17 5.45 -10.85
C GLU A 77 0.45 6.71 -10.37
N ARG A 78 -0.84 6.61 -9.99
CA ARG A 78 -1.56 7.75 -9.38
C ARG A 78 -0.89 8.22 -8.09
N CYS A 79 -0.50 7.29 -7.22
CA CYS A 79 0.20 7.64 -5.98
C CYS A 79 1.48 8.42 -6.26
N LYS A 80 2.32 7.93 -7.18
CA LYS A 80 3.57 8.60 -7.56
C LYS A 80 3.33 9.96 -8.20
N PHE A 81 2.30 10.07 -9.04
CA PHE A 81 1.90 11.34 -9.66
C PHE A 81 1.56 12.40 -8.60
N LEU A 82 0.89 12.00 -7.52
CA LEU A 82 0.55 12.84 -6.37
C LEU A 82 1.74 13.07 -5.41
N ARG A 83 2.91 12.48 -5.67
CA ARG A 83 4.14 12.60 -4.85
C ARG A 83 3.95 12.17 -3.39
N LEU A 84 3.12 11.15 -3.16
CA LEU A 84 2.92 10.53 -1.85
C LEU A 84 3.93 9.41 -1.61
N HIS A 85 3.99 8.86 -0.39
CA HIS A 85 4.75 7.64 -0.13
C HIS A 85 3.99 6.44 -0.71
N CYS A 86 4.61 5.75 -1.67
CA CYS A 86 3.96 4.71 -2.45
C CYS A 86 4.69 3.38 -2.30
N TYR A 87 3.95 2.33 -1.93
CA TYR A 87 4.47 0.96 -1.97
C TYR A 87 3.59 0.08 -2.86
N ARG A 88 4.22 -0.62 -3.81
CA ARG A 88 3.51 -1.58 -4.66
C ARG A 88 3.45 -2.93 -3.95
N LEU A 89 2.24 -3.36 -3.59
CA LEU A 89 2.02 -4.68 -3.04
C LEU A 89 2.03 -5.71 -4.17
N GLN A 90 3.11 -6.48 -4.28
CA GLN A 90 3.16 -7.60 -5.23
C GLN A 90 2.11 -8.63 -4.84
N MET A 91 1.23 -8.94 -5.78
CA MET A 91 0.34 -10.11 -5.73
C MET A 91 1.08 -11.32 -6.32
N ASP A 92 0.66 -12.53 -5.99
CA ASP A 92 1.29 -13.74 -6.52
C ASP A 92 1.12 -13.81 -8.05
N ASP A 93 2.10 -14.41 -8.74
CA ASP A 93 2.16 -14.46 -10.20
C ASP A 93 0.94 -15.23 -10.77
N GLY A 94 0.28 -14.67 -11.79
CA GLY A 94 -0.96 -15.23 -12.36
C GLY A 94 -2.27 -14.80 -11.65
N MET A 95 -2.19 -13.89 -10.69
CA MET A 95 -3.35 -13.39 -9.96
C MET A 95 -3.94 -12.12 -10.61
N ASP A 96 -4.91 -12.30 -11.50
CA ASP A 96 -5.66 -11.17 -12.08
C ASP A 96 -6.36 -10.37 -10.97
N SER A 97 -5.90 -9.14 -10.77
CA SER A 97 -6.41 -8.20 -9.76
C SER A 97 -7.65 -7.43 -10.25
N ASN A 98 -8.15 -7.76 -11.45
CA ASN A 98 -9.14 -6.98 -12.18
C ASN A 98 -10.51 -7.70 -12.31
N GLY A 99 -10.70 -8.86 -11.65
CA GLY A 99 -11.93 -9.66 -11.71
C GLY A 99 -12.47 -10.02 -10.33
N GLU A 100 -13.80 -10.12 -10.22
CA GLU A 100 -14.47 -10.67 -9.04
C GLU A 100 -14.02 -12.12 -8.82
N LYS A 101 -13.50 -12.42 -7.63
CA LYS A 101 -13.09 -13.78 -7.26
C LYS A 101 -14.22 -14.52 -6.57
N LEU A 102 -14.36 -15.80 -6.89
CA LEU A 102 -15.25 -16.71 -6.17
C LEU A 102 -14.92 -16.71 -4.69
N TYR A 103 -15.93 -16.37 -3.87
CA TYR A 103 -15.86 -16.36 -2.42
C TYR A 103 -15.31 -17.70 -1.89
N MET A 104 -14.29 -17.63 -1.03
CA MET A 104 -13.57 -18.79 -0.43
C MET A 104 -12.70 -19.64 -1.38
N SER A 105 -12.48 -19.22 -2.63
CA SER A 105 -11.44 -19.85 -3.46
C SER A 105 -10.04 -19.68 -2.86
N GLU A 106 -9.09 -20.56 -3.20
CA GLU A 106 -7.69 -20.37 -2.79
C GLU A 106 -7.15 -19.01 -3.19
N ASP A 107 -7.55 -18.50 -4.35
CA ASP A 107 -7.16 -17.20 -4.88
C ASP A 107 -7.81 -16.02 -4.14
N PHE A 108 -8.99 -16.22 -3.56
CA PHE A 108 -9.63 -15.27 -2.65
C PHE A 108 -8.92 -15.27 -1.29
N ILE A 109 -8.59 -16.45 -0.77
CA ILE A 109 -7.87 -16.63 0.49
C ILE A 109 -6.47 -16.01 0.39
N LYS A 110 -5.70 -16.32 -0.66
CA LYS A 110 -4.38 -15.71 -0.93
C LYS A 110 -4.48 -14.18 -1.07
N MET A 111 -5.54 -13.66 -1.71
CA MET A 111 -5.80 -12.22 -1.79
C MET A 111 -6.00 -11.56 -0.43
N MET A 112 -6.84 -12.15 0.41
CA MET A 112 -7.17 -11.60 1.73
C MET A 112 -5.97 -11.69 2.67
N TRP A 113 -5.22 -12.80 2.64
CA TRP A 113 -4.02 -12.95 3.46
C TRP A 113 -2.90 -12.02 3.04
N ARG A 114 -2.80 -11.63 1.76
CA ARG A 114 -1.70 -10.76 1.32
C ARG A 114 -1.66 -9.43 2.07
N ARG A 115 -2.83 -8.85 2.32
CA ARG A 115 -2.97 -7.61 3.10
C ARG A 115 -2.52 -7.80 4.55
N THR A 116 -3.00 -8.87 5.18
CA THR A 116 -2.65 -9.22 6.57
C THR A 116 -1.16 -9.55 6.72
N LEU A 117 -0.58 -10.28 5.77
CA LEU A 117 0.83 -10.63 5.74
C LEU A 117 1.70 -9.39 5.57
N PHE A 118 1.30 -8.45 4.70
CA PHE A 118 1.97 -7.16 4.55
C PHE A 118 1.98 -6.39 5.88
N LEU A 119 0.82 -6.26 6.54
CA LEU A 119 0.74 -5.60 7.84
C LEU A 119 1.60 -6.32 8.91
N GLY A 120 1.64 -7.65 8.88
CA GLY A 120 2.52 -8.44 9.72
C GLY A 120 4.01 -8.18 9.46
N ASP A 121 4.41 -7.94 8.20
CA ASP A 121 5.78 -7.59 7.84
C ASP A 121 6.17 -6.19 8.37
N VAL A 122 5.24 -5.22 8.29
CA VAL A 122 5.42 -3.89 8.90
C VAL A 122 5.69 -4.01 10.41
N LEU A 123 4.93 -4.85 11.13
CA LEU A 123 5.15 -5.07 12.56
C LEU A 123 6.49 -5.75 12.86
N LYS A 124 6.89 -6.74 12.05
CA LYS A 124 8.18 -7.45 12.22
C LYS A 124 9.39 -6.51 12.10
N ARG A 125 9.25 -5.42 11.35
CA ARG A 125 10.26 -4.36 11.18
C ARG A 125 10.27 -3.34 12.34
N GLY A 126 9.35 -3.48 13.29
CA GLY A 126 9.24 -2.62 14.46
C GLY A 126 8.50 -1.31 14.21
N TYR A 127 7.72 -1.21 13.12
CA TYR A 127 6.81 -0.09 12.90
C TYR A 127 5.47 -0.37 13.54
N SER A 128 4.86 0.68 14.08
CA SER A 128 3.44 0.69 14.45
C SER A 128 2.64 1.37 13.35
N PHE A 129 1.38 1.02 13.16
CA PHE A 129 0.57 1.62 12.10
C PHE A 129 -0.87 1.92 12.51
N ILE A 130 -1.43 2.97 11.89
CA ILE A 130 -2.87 3.17 11.78
C ILE A 130 -3.27 2.69 10.39
N PHE A 131 -4.27 1.82 10.31
CA PHE A 131 -4.77 1.30 9.04
C PHE A 131 -6.12 1.90 8.70
N THR A 132 -6.23 2.57 7.56
CA THR A 132 -7.51 3.12 7.10
C THR A 132 -8.26 2.07 6.29
N VAL A 133 -9.37 1.59 6.85
CA VAL A 133 -10.27 0.67 6.15
C VAL A 133 -11.22 1.44 5.24
N ARG A 134 -11.32 1.05 3.96
CA ARG A 134 -12.52 1.37 3.16
C ARG A 134 -13.58 0.33 3.50
N PHE A 135 -14.68 0.75 4.13
CA PHE A 135 -15.88 -0.06 4.20
C PHE A 135 -16.52 -0.09 2.81
N ASN A 136 -16.10 -1.02 1.96
CA ASN A 136 -17.04 -1.63 1.03
C ASN A 136 -17.43 -2.97 1.68
N LEU A 137 -18.61 -2.99 2.31
CA LEU A 137 -19.32 -4.23 2.54
C LEU A 137 -19.40 -4.97 1.19
N ILE A 138 -19.02 -6.25 1.21
CA ILE A 138 -19.55 -7.23 0.27
C ILE A 138 -21.07 -7.15 0.32
#